data_AF-A0A957F296-F1
#
_entry.id   AF-A0A957F296-F1
#
_cell.length_a   1.000
_cell.length_b   1.000
_cell.length_c   1.000
_cell.angle_alpha   90.00
_cell.angle_beta   90.00
_cell.angle_gamma   90.00
#
_symmetry.space_group_name_H-M   'P 1'
#
loop_
_entity.id
_entity.type
_entity.pdbx_description
1 polymer ?
#
loop_
_entity_poly.entity_id
_entity_poly.type
_entity_poly.pdbx_seq_one_letter_code
_entity_poly.pdbx_strand_id
1 'polypeptide(L)'
;MNRPSPTQVTVPEKPTLTDFLRARTKFIIDPIVTFMARYRLSPDLLTVLGVVAHVFFAWLIASGQMQLAAVAIFLIAPLDALDGALARKLGRKQGGFGAFLDSTLDRVAEIILFGGFIWYYMAQDDPLMLGVAYIAITGSLMVSYTRARAEALGMSAKVGILSRVERYVVLTFFLVIKMPHVALVIMAVFTYITVGQRMYHVWQQSVRGDDA
;
A
#
# COMPACT_ATOMS: atom_id res chain seq x y z
N MET A 1 -23.14 34.61 0.53
CA MET A 1 -23.93 33.40 0.83
C MET A 1 -23.01 32.35 1.42
N ASN A 2 -23.03 32.19 2.76
CA ASN A 2 -22.33 31.12 3.45
C ASN A 2 -23.12 29.83 3.20
N ARG A 3 -22.62 28.94 2.34
CA ARG A 3 -23.16 27.57 2.29
C ARG A 3 -22.72 26.88 3.59
N PRO A 4 -23.63 26.29 4.37
CA PRO A 4 -23.21 25.45 5.49
C PRO A 4 -22.30 24.33 4.97
N SER A 5 -21.20 24.10 5.67
CA SER A 5 -20.30 22.97 5.40
C SER A 5 -21.11 21.67 5.46
N PRO A 6 -21.05 20.81 4.44
CA PRO A 6 -21.85 19.59 4.40
C PRO A 6 -21.54 18.75 5.63
N THR A 7 -22.58 18.39 6.37
CA THR A 7 -22.51 17.49 7.52
C THR A 7 -21.87 16.20 7.04
N GLN A 8 -20.64 15.92 7.47
CA GLN A 8 -19.94 14.70 7.07
C GLN A 8 -20.75 13.51 7.58
N VAL A 9 -21.45 12.84 6.66
CA VAL A 9 -22.10 11.56 6.96
C VAL A 9 -20.99 10.55 7.18
N THR A 10 -20.55 10.40 8.43
CA THR A 10 -19.57 9.38 8.81
C THR A 10 -20.28 8.03 8.81
N VAL A 11 -20.29 7.36 7.66
CA VAL A 11 -20.66 5.95 7.60
C VAL A 11 -19.67 5.19 8.49
N PRO A 12 -20.13 4.43 9.50
CA PRO A 12 -19.24 3.71 10.40
C PRO A 12 -18.38 2.73 9.60
N GLU A 13 -17.07 3.00 9.56
CA GLU A 13 -16.11 2.21 8.81
C GLU A 13 -15.77 0.91 9.56
N LYS A 14 -15.75 -0.20 8.84
CA LYS A 14 -15.21 -1.45 9.38
C LYS A 14 -13.68 -1.35 9.50
N PRO A 15 -13.07 -1.81 10.61
CA PRO A 15 -11.63 -1.80 10.77
C PRO A 15 -10.96 -2.68 9.70
N THR A 16 -9.86 -2.18 9.13
CA THR A 16 -9.07 -2.90 8.12
C THR A 16 -8.09 -3.87 8.78
N LEU A 17 -7.54 -4.82 8.02
CA LEU A 17 -6.47 -5.69 8.51
C LEU A 17 -5.26 -4.88 8.99
N THR A 18 -4.96 -3.77 8.31
CA THR A 18 -3.91 -2.83 8.70
C THR A 18 -4.15 -2.28 10.11
N ASP A 19 -5.40 -1.89 10.42
CA ASP A 19 -5.75 -1.37 11.75
C ASP A 19 -5.58 -2.43 12.83
N PHE A 20 -5.98 -3.67 12.53
CA PHE A 20 -5.83 -4.81 13.43
C PHE A 20 -4.35 -5.12 13.71
N LEU A 21 -3.52 -5.24 12.66
CA LEU A 21 -2.08 -5.51 12.80
C LEU A 21 -1.38 -4.40 13.59
N ARG A 22 -1.73 -3.15 13.32
CA ARG A 22 -1.17 -2.00 14.03
C ARG A 22 -1.53 -2.00 15.52
N ALA A 23 -2.76 -2.37 15.87
CA ALA A 23 -3.16 -2.51 17.27
C ALA A 23 -2.38 -3.65 17.96
N ARG A 24 -2.18 -4.78 17.27
CA ARG A 24 -1.54 -5.96 17.84
C ARG A 24 -0.03 -5.82 17.98
N THR A 25 0.64 -5.09 17.08
CA THR A 25 2.10 -4.92 17.05
C THR A 25 2.61 -3.70 17.80
N LYS A 26 1.71 -2.91 18.40
CA LYS A 26 2.04 -1.66 19.08
C LYS A 26 3.13 -1.80 20.15
N PHE A 27 3.13 -2.90 20.91
CA PHE A 27 4.13 -3.16 21.95
C PHE A 27 5.56 -3.35 21.41
N ILE A 28 5.71 -3.73 20.14
CA ILE A 28 7.01 -3.87 19.45
C ILE A 28 7.39 -2.54 18.80
N ILE A 29 6.43 -1.88 18.14
CA ILE A 29 6.66 -0.64 17.39
C ILE A 29 6.98 0.53 18.33
N ASP A 30 6.26 0.68 19.44
CA ASP A 30 6.38 1.85 20.31
C ASP A 30 7.80 2.03 20.90
N PRO A 31 8.50 0.99 21.41
CA PRO A 31 9.89 1.11 21.85
C PRO A 31 10.84 1.58 20.74
N ILE A 32 10.71 1.02 19.53
CA ILE A 32 11.55 1.36 18.37
C ILE A 32 11.33 2.82 17.99
N VAL A 33 10.07 3.24 17.83
CA VAL A 33 9.72 4.62 17.50
C VAL A 33 10.16 5.59 18.61
N THR A 34 10.11 5.18 19.87
CA THR A 34 10.64 5.97 20.99
C THR A 34 12.14 6.18 20.89
N PHE A 35 12.88 5.11 20.60
CA PHE A 35 14.33 5.19 20.39
C PHE A 35 14.66 6.11 19.22
N MET A 36 14.02 5.92 18.06
CA MET A 36 14.21 6.78 16.89
C MET A 36 13.91 8.26 17.16
N ALA A 37 12.84 8.54 17.92
CA ALA A 37 12.48 9.90 18.31
C ALA A 37 13.53 10.55 19.23
N ARG A 38 14.19 9.79 20.12
CA ARG A 38 15.27 10.32 20.98
C ARG A 38 16.44 10.84 20.14
N TYR A 39 16.77 10.16 19.06
CA TYR A 39 17.84 10.57 18.13
C TYR A 39 17.37 11.54 17.04
N ARG A 40 16.11 12.01 17.10
CA ARG A 40 15.51 12.95 16.13
C ARG A 40 15.66 12.48 14.68
N LEU A 41 15.55 11.16 14.45
CA LEU A 41 15.53 10.64 13.08
C LEU A 41 14.34 11.22 12.31
N SER A 42 14.56 11.55 11.03
CA SER A 42 13.51 12.06 10.18
C SER A 42 12.58 10.91 9.73
N PRO A 43 11.25 11.02 9.89
CA PRO A 43 10.30 10.13 9.24
C PRO A 43 10.54 10.02 7.73
N ASP A 44 10.87 11.14 7.07
CA ASP A 44 11.08 11.16 5.61
C ASP A 44 12.29 10.31 5.19
N LEU A 45 13.29 10.18 6.07
CA LEU A 45 14.43 9.28 5.84
C LEU A 45 13.99 7.82 5.87
N LEU A 46 13.08 7.44 6.78
CA LEU A 46 12.56 6.08 6.85
C LEU A 46 11.78 5.73 5.57
N THR A 47 10.96 6.65 5.07
CA THR A 47 10.25 6.49 3.79
C THR A 47 11.22 6.26 2.63
N VAL A 48 12.30 7.06 2.54
CA VAL A 48 13.32 6.92 1.48
C VAL A 48 14.06 5.58 1.60
N LEU A 49 14.41 5.15 2.82
CA LEU A 49 15.01 3.83 3.05
C LEU A 49 14.05 2.70 2.66
N GLY A 50 12.74 2.89 2.86
CA GLY A 50 11.70 1.99 2.37
C GLY A 50 11.80 1.79 0.85
N VAL A 51 11.95 2.87 0.07
CA VAL A 51 12.13 2.78 -1.40
C VAL A 51 13.40 2.04 -1.77
N VAL A 52 14.52 2.31 -1.08
CA VAL A 52 15.79 1.60 -1.30
C VAL A 52 15.63 0.10 -1.05
N ALA A 53 14.90 -0.30 0.00
CA ALA A 53 14.60 -1.69 0.26
C ALA A 53 13.78 -2.33 -0.88
N HIS A 54 12.85 -1.59 -1.49
CA HIS A 54 12.08 -2.11 -2.64
C HIS A 54 12.93 -2.32 -3.88
N VAL A 55 13.96 -1.50 -4.12
CA VAL A 55 14.96 -1.76 -5.17
C VAL A 55 15.66 -3.09 -4.92
N PHE A 56 16.04 -3.37 -3.66
CA PHE A 56 16.64 -4.64 -3.28
C PHE A 56 15.68 -5.83 -3.48
N PHE A 57 14.40 -5.69 -3.10
CA PHE A 57 13.40 -6.75 -3.36
C PHE A 57 13.22 -7.02 -4.85
N ALA A 58 13.11 -5.95 -5.65
CA ALA A 58 12.96 -6.05 -7.10
C ALA A 58 14.17 -6.75 -7.73
N TRP A 59 15.39 -6.45 -7.27
CA TRP A 59 16.60 -7.12 -7.73
C TRP A 59 16.60 -8.63 -7.41
N LEU A 60 16.17 -9.03 -6.21
CA LEU A 60 16.03 -10.45 -5.85
C LEU A 60 15.02 -11.17 -6.75
N ILE A 61 13.87 -10.55 -7.01
CA ILE A 61 12.83 -11.09 -7.90
C ILE A 61 13.37 -11.21 -9.33
N ALA A 62 13.97 -10.14 -9.85
CA ALA A 62 14.56 -10.09 -11.19
C ALA A 62 15.63 -11.17 -11.39
N SER A 63 16.38 -11.48 -10.33
CA SER A 63 17.42 -12.53 -10.33
C SER A 63 16.85 -13.95 -10.11
N GLY A 64 15.53 -14.13 -10.04
CA GLY A 64 14.89 -15.42 -9.82
C GLY A 64 14.91 -15.93 -8.36
N GLN A 65 15.41 -15.13 -7.42
CA GLN A 65 15.57 -15.51 -6.01
C GLN A 65 14.27 -15.29 -5.21
N MET A 66 13.18 -15.94 -5.64
CA MET A 66 11.82 -15.68 -5.15
C MET A 66 11.67 -15.86 -3.63
N GLN A 67 12.26 -16.92 -3.07
CA GLN A 67 12.15 -17.18 -1.63
C GLN A 67 12.90 -16.15 -0.78
N LEU A 68 14.08 -15.72 -1.24
CA LEU A 68 14.84 -14.67 -0.56
C LEU A 68 14.14 -13.32 -0.67
N ALA A 69 13.53 -13.00 -1.82
CA ALA A 69 12.66 -11.84 -1.96
C ALA A 69 11.51 -11.91 -0.96
N ALA A 70 10.85 -13.06 -0.81
CA ALA A 70 9.75 -13.24 0.13
C ALA A 70 10.18 -12.96 1.58
N VAL A 71 11.30 -13.53 2.01
CA VAL A 71 11.86 -13.33 3.35
C VAL A 71 12.23 -11.85 3.55
N ALA A 72 12.90 -11.23 2.59
CA ALA A 72 13.30 -9.83 2.66
C ALA A 72 12.07 -8.91 2.77
N ILE A 73 11.05 -9.11 1.93
CA ILE A 73 9.79 -8.36 1.96
C ILE A 73 9.10 -8.56 3.31
N PHE A 74 8.97 -9.80 3.79
CA PHE A 74 8.31 -10.11 5.06
C PHE A 74 8.97 -9.43 6.26
N LEU A 75 10.30 -9.35 6.29
CA LEU A 75 11.05 -8.76 7.39
C LEU A 75 11.12 -7.23 7.32
N ILE A 76 11.27 -6.67 6.12
CA ILE A 76 11.62 -5.25 5.96
C ILE A 76 10.39 -4.40 5.60
N ALA A 77 9.45 -4.87 4.77
CA ALA A 77 8.29 -4.07 4.37
C ALA A 77 7.40 -3.61 5.54
N PRO A 78 7.19 -4.39 6.62
CA PRO A 78 6.43 -3.90 7.77
C PRO A 78 7.09 -2.73 8.51
N LEU A 79 8.41 -2.52 8.35
CA LEU A 79 9.14 -1.42 8.97
C LEU A 79 8.77 -0.06 8.36
N ASP A 80 8.16 -0.05 7.18
CA ASP A 80 7.62 1.16 6.54
C ASP A 80 6.63 1.87 7.48
N ALA A 81 5.80 1.11 8.21
CA ALA A 81 4.84 1.66 9.18
C ALA A 81 5.47 2.45 10.35
N LEU A 82 6.80 2.36 10.53
CA LEU A 82 7.53 3.14 11.53
C LEU A 82 7.57 4.63 11.18
N ASP A 83 7.55 5.00 9.90
CA ASP A 83 7.66 6.41 9.49
C ASP A 83 6.45 7.24 9.94
N GLY A 84 5.24 6.75 9.74
CA GLY A 84 4.01 7.38 10.16
C GLY A 84 3.87 7.34 11.68
N ALA A 85 4.37 6.28 12.33
CA ALA A 85 4.41 6.21 13.79
C ALA A 85 5.36 7.25 14.39
N LEU A 86 6.54 7.42 13.80
CA LEU A 86 7.51 8.42 14.17
C LEU A 86 7.01 9.84 13.90
N ALA A 87 6.40 10.07 12.73
CA ALA A 87 5.79 11.36 12.39
C ALA A 87 4.73 11.78 13.41
N ARG A 88 3.84 10.84 13.81
CA ARG A 88 2.84 11.08 14.86
C ARG A 88 3.49 11.36 16.22
N LYS A 89 4.52 10.60 16.59
CA LYS A 89 5.23 10.79 17.86
C LYS A 89 5.95 12.14 17.93
N LEU A 90 6.48 12.61 16.80
CA LEU A 90 7.13 13.92 16.67
C LEU A 90 6.15 15.09 16.48
N GLY A 91 4.83 14.85 16.55
CA GLY A 91 3.81 15.89 16.44
C GLY A 91 3.66 16.50 15.03
N ARG A 92 4.08 15.79 13.97
CA ARG A 92 3.88 16.27 12.59
C ARG A 92 2.39 16.29 12.24
N LYS A 93 1.96 17.34 11.54
CA LYS A 93 0.57 17.50 11.08
C LYS A 93 0.17 16.36 10.15
N GLN A 94 -1.01 15.77 10.39
CA GLN A 94 -1.63 14.83 9.45
C GLN A 94 -1.99 15.59 8.15
N GLY A 95 -1.70 15.00 6.99
CA GLY A 95 -1.95 15.63 5.69
C GLY A 95 -0.93 16.68 5.24
N GLY A 96 0.23 16.80 5.91
CA GLY A 96 1.33 17.65 5.46
C GLY A 96 2.22 17.01 4.38
N PHE A 97 3.30 17.68 3.99
CA PHE A 97 4.25 17.18 2.97
C PHE A 97 4.75 15.77 3.24
N GLY A 98 5.02 15.40 4.50
CA GLY A 98 5.45 14.03 4.84
C GLY A 98 4.41 12.97 4.48
N ALA A 99 3.11 13.23 4.68
CA ALA A 99 2.05 12.30 4.27
C ALA A 99 1.92 12.23 2.74
N PHE A 100 2.13 13.35 2.05
CA PHE A 100 2.22 13.36 0.58
C PHE A 100 3.42 12.54 0.09
N LEU A 101 4.59 12.74 0.69
CA LEU A 101 5.84 12.05 0.36
C LEU A 101 5.72 10.55 0.59
N ASP A 102 5.31 10.11 1.78
CA ASP A 102 5.01 8.72 2.16
C ASP A 102 4.12 8.06 1.12
N SER A 103 2.95 8.65 0.90
CA SER A 103 1.99 8.12 -0.06
C SER A 103 2.57 8.06 -1.48
N THR A 104 3.37 9.04 -1.92
CA THR A 104 3.95 9.06 -3.27
C THR A 104 5.03 8.00 -3.43
N LEU A 105 5.93 7.90 -2.45
CA LEU A 105 7.04 6.95 -2.45
C LEU A 105 6.55 5.51 -2.29
N ASP A 106 5.45 5.27 -1.59
CA ASP A 106 4.76 3.97 -1.58
C ASP A 106 4.39 3.48 -2.99
N ARG A 107 3.89 4.39 -3.84
CA ARG A 107 3.54 4.05 -5.22
C ARG A 107 4.80 3.75 -6.04
N VAL A 108 5.85 4.54 -5.86
CA VAL A 108 7.16 4.30 -6.50
C VAL A 108 7.73 2.95 -6.08
N ALA A 109 7.67 2.62 -4.78
CA ALA A 109 8.09 1.36 -4.21
C ALA A 109 7.33 0.16 -4.82
N GLU A 110 6.01 0.24 -4.97
CA GLU A 110 5.23 -0.80 -5.66
C GLU A 110 5.63 -0.92 -7.14
N ILE A 111 5.81 0.19 -7.86
CA ILE A 111 6.24 0.18 -9.27
C ILE A 111 7.60 -0.53 -9.41
N ILE A 112 8.56 -0.20 -8.54
CA ILE A 112 9.88 -0.82 -8.54
C ILE A 112 9.77 -2.33 -8.29
N LEU A 113 9.01 -2.74 -7.26
CA LEU A 113 8.81 -4.14 -6.92
C LEU A 113 8.24 -4.96 -8.09
N PHE A 114 7.20 -4.43 -8.74
CA PHE A 114 6.61 -5.04 -9.93
C PHE A 114 7.53 -4.99 -11.15
N GLY A 115 8.39 -3.98 -11.27
CA GLY A 115 9.46 -3.93 -12.25
C GLY A 115 10.40 -5.13 -12.18
N GLY A 116 10.65 -5.66 -10.97
CA GLY A 116 11.39 -6.90 -10.78
C GLY A 116 10.71 -8.12 -11.42
N PHE A 117 9.39 -8.25 -11.29
CA PHE A 117 8.62 -9.31 -11.95
C PHE A 117 8.59 -9.14 -13.47
N ILE A 118 8.38 -7.91 -13.95
CA ILE A 118 8.41 -7.60 -15.38
C ILE A 118 9.75 -8.00 -15.98
N TRP A 119 10.86 -7.63 -15.34
CA TRP A 119 12.20 -8.03 -15.77
C TRP A 119 12.38 -9.55 -15.77
N TYR A 120 11.95 -10.21 -14.70
CA TYR A 120 12.05 -11.67 -14.56
C TYR A 120 11.32 -12.41 -15.69
N TYR A 121 10.07 -12.03 -15.99
CA TYR A 121 9.29 -12.68 -17.06
C TYR A 121 9.70 -12.25 -18.47
N MET A 122 10.21 -11.03 -18.63
CA MET A 122 10.83 -10.59 -19.89
C MET A 122 12.06 -11.45 -20.21
N ALA A 123 12.93 -11.74 -19.23
CA ALA A 123 14.10 -12.58 -19.42
C ALA A 123 13.77 -14.06 -19.68
N GLN A 124 12.52 -14.47 -19.49
CA GLN A 124 12.02 -15.82 -19.78
C GLN A 124 11.25 -15.92 -21.09
N ASP A 125 11.15 -14.82 -21.85
CA ASP A 125 10.34 -14.74 -23.06
C ASP A 125 8.87 -15.18 -22.83
N ASP A 126 8.29 -14.81 -21.67
CA ASP A 126 6.90 -15.11 -21.30
C ASP A 126 6.01 -13.85 -21.45
N PRO A 127 5.45 -13.59 -22.65
CA PRO A 127 4.64 -12.41 -22.90
C PRO A 127 3.32 -12.42 -22.13
N LEU A 128 2.79 -13.60 -21.81
CA LEU A 128 1.56 -13.73 -21.04
C LEU A 128 1.78 -13.21 -19.62
N MET A 129 2.82 -13.71 -18.95
CA MET A 129 3.11 -13.29 -17.58
C MET A 129 3.61 -11.85 -17.49
N LEU A 130 4.28 -11.33 -18.53
CA LEU A 130 4.58 -9.91 -18.64
C LEU A 130 3.29 -9.07 -18.67
N GLY A 131 2.30 -9.47 -19.48
CA GLY A 131 0.98 -8.84 -19.51
C GLY A 131 0.26 -8.91 -18.17
N VAL A 132 0.30 -10.05 -17.48
CA VAL A 132 -0.28 -10.21 -16.13
C VAL A 132 0.43 -9.31 -15.12
N ALA A 133 1.75 -9.24 -15.13
CA ALA A 133 2.52 -8.37 -14.24
C ALA A 133 2.16 -6.89 -14.45
N TYR A 134 2.00 -6.47 -15.72
CA TYR A 134 1.55 -5.12 -16.09
C TYR A 134 0.14 -4.81 -15.57
N ILE A 135 -0.82 -5.74 -15.73
CA ILE A 135 -2.17 -5.57 -15.19
C ILE A 135 -2.14 -5.50 -13.65
N ALA A 136 -1.32 -6.33 -13.01
CA ALA A 136 -1.20 -6.35 -11.56
C ALA A 136 -0.66 -5.03 -10.98
N ILE A 137 0.38 -4.42 -11.59
CA ILE A 137 0.88 -3.11 -11.13
C ILE A 137 -0.13 -2.00 -11.39
N THR A 138 -0.73 -1.94 -12.58
CA THR A 138 -1.72 -0.90 -12.89
C THR A 138 -2.95 -1.01 -11.98
N GLY A 139 -3.42 -2.23 -11.69
CA GLY A 139 -4.45 -2.49 -10.70
C GLY A 139 -4.05 -2.03 -9.29
N SER A 140 -2.84 -2.33 -8.83
CA SER A 140 -2.34 -1.88 -7.51
C SER A 140 -2.33 -0.36 -7.38
N LEU A 141 -1.86 0.33 -8.43
CA LEU A 141 -1.88 1.80 -8.51
C LEU A 141 -3.31 2.35 -8.51
N MET A 142 -4.24 1.73 -9.24
CA MET A 142 -5.65 2.12 -9.27
C MET A 142 -6.35 1.94 -7.92
N VAL A 143 -6.02 0.89 -7.16
CA VAL A 143 -6.50 0.74 -5.78
C VAL A 143 -6.07 1.95 -4.96
N SER A 144 -4.79 2.32 -5.00
CA SER A 144 -4.27 3.48 -4.26
C SER A 144 -4.87 4.81 -4.74
N TYR A 145 -4.99 5.01 -6.05
CA TYR A 145 -5.51 6.23 -6.65
C TYR A 145 -6.99 6.44 -6.33
N THR A 146 -7.84 5.42 -6.49
CA THR A 146 -9.28 5.54 -6.18
C THR A 146 -9.53 5.96 -4.75
N ARG A 147 -8.71 5.48 -3.80
CA ARG A 147 -8.78 5.92 -2.41
C ARG A 147 -8.34 7.37 -2.23
N ALA A 148 -7.16 7.73 -2.75
CA ALA A 148 -6.67 9.10 -2.65
C ALA A 148 -7.64 10.12 -3.30
N ARG A 149 -8.25 9.74 -4.42
CA ARG A 149 -9.23 10.59 -5.12
C ARG A 149 -10.53 10.72 -4.34
N ALA A 150 -11.02 9.65 -3.72
CA ALA A 150 -12.19 9.72 -2.84
C ALA A 150 -11.94 10.64 -1.64
N GLU A 151 -10.79 10.48 -0.97
CA GLU A 151 -10.38 11.32 0.17
C GLU A 151 -10.25 12.79 -0.23
N ALA A 152 -9.71 13.08 -1.41
CA ALA A 152 -9.63 14.45 -1.95
C ALA A 152 -11.00 15.09 -2.25
N LEU A 153 -12.04 14.27 -2.45
CA LEU A 153 -13.43 14.71 -2.60
C LEU A 153 -14.18 14.76 -1.25
N GLY A 154 -13.50 14.51 -0.13
CA GLY A 154 -14.11 14.46 1.20
C GLY A 154 -14.93 13.18 1.46
N MET A 155 -14.77 12.15 0.63
CA MET A 155 -15.43 10.85 0.76
C MET A 155 -14.45 9.78 1.27
N SER A 156 -14.98 8.67 1.80
CA SER A 156 -14.16 7.52 2.18
C SER A 156 -14.14 6.42 1.13
N ALA A 157 -13.00 5.76 0.97
CA ALA A 157 -12.86 4.53 0.18
C ALA A 157 -11.94 3.51 0.88
N LYS A 158 -12.14 3.31 2.19
CA LYS A 158 -11.40 2.29 2.97
C LYS A 158 -11.85 0.84 2.70
N VAL A 159 -12.96 0.65 1.99
CA VAL A 159 -13.43 -0.67 1.55
C VAL A 159 -12.47 -1.32 0.55
N GLY A 160 -12.60 -2.63 0.37
CA GLY A 160 -11.79 -3.39 -0.58
C GLY A 160 -11.28 -4.71 0.00
N ILE A 161 -11.26 -5.75 -0.83
CA ILE A 161 -10.74 -7.08 -0.43
C ILE A 161 -9.21 -7.19 -0.52
N LEU A 162 -8.55 -6.33 -1.31
CA LEU A 162 -7.12 -6.40 -1.56
C LEU A 162 -6.43 -5.05 -1.28
N SER A 163 -6.39 -4.68 0.00
CA SER A 163 -5.64 -3.50 0.46
C SER A 163 -4.12 -3.78 0.47
N ARG A 164 -3.30 -2.78 0.84
CA ARG A 164 -1.82 -2.88 0.75
C ARG A 164 -1.29 -4.07 1.54
N VAL A 165 -1.75 -4.27 2.77
CA VAL A 165 -1.28 -5.40 3.59
C VAL A 165 -1.64 -6.75 2.96
N GLU A 166 -2.88 -6.93 2.51
CA GLU A 166 -3.31 -8.18 1.89
C GLU A 166 -2.51 -8.49 0.63
N ARG A 167 -2.17 -7.46 -0.17
CA ARG A 167 -1.28 -7.59 -1.33
C ARG A 167 0.09 -8.16 -0.95
N TYR A 168 0.72 -7.63 0.09
CA TYR A 168 2.03 -8.12 0.55
C TYR A 168 1.94 -9.54 1.11
N VAL A 169 0.85 -9.88 1.80
CA VAL A 169 0.61 -11.26 2.28
C VAL A 169 0.49 -12.24 1.11
N VAL A 170 -0.32 -11.93 0.10
CA VAL A 170 -0.44 -12.75 -1.12
C VAL A 170 0.92 -12.90 -1.79
N LEU A 171 1.63 -11.79 -2.00
CA LEU A 171 2.90 -11.79 -2.70
C LEU A 171 3.95 -12.66 -1.98
N THR A 172 4.15 -12.41 -0.69
CA THR A 172 5.12 -13.16 0.13
C THR A 172 4.79 -14.65 0.21
N PHE A 173 3.53 -15.01 0.45
CA PHE A 173 3.11 -16.41 0.51
C PHE A 173 3.46 -17.18 -0.77
N PHE A 174 3.06 -16.66 -1.93
CA PHE A 174 3.28 -17.33 -3.20
C PHE A 174 4.75 -17.30 -3.65
N LEU A 175 5.52 -16.28 -3.27
CA LEU A 175 6.98 -16.27 -3.48
C LEU A 175 7.70 -17.35 -2.67
N VAL A 176 7.29 -17.61 -1.41
CA VAL A 176 7.89 -18.68 -0.56
C VAL A 176 7.74 -20.05 -1.19
N ILE A 177 6.57 -20.36 -1.76
CA ILE A 177 6.29 -21.64 -2.42
C ILE A 177 6.73 -21.66 -3.90
N LYS A 178 7.48 -20.65 -4.36
CA LYS A 178 8.01 -20.52 -5.74
C LYS A 178 6.92 -20.50 -6.82
N MET A 179 5.77 -19.91 -6.52
CA MET A 179 4.67 -19.72 -7.46
C MET A 179 4.36 -18.22 -7.71
N PRO A 180 5.35 -17.40 -8.15
CA PRO A 180 5.15 -15.97 -8.35
C PRO A 180 4.03 -15.65 -9.36
N HIS A 181 3.82 -16.52 -10.36
CA HIS A 181 2.78 -16.36 -11.37
C HIS A 181 1.38 -16.36 -10.75
N VAL A 182 1.11 -17.22 -9.77
CA VAL A 182 -0.19 -17.26 -9.08
C VAL A 182 -0.41 -15.97 -8.29
N ALA A 183 0.64 -15.48 -7.62
CA ALA A 183 0.59 -14.20 -6.92
C ALA A 183 0.18 -13.08 -7.89
N LEU A 184 0.83 -12.99 -9.05
CA LEU A 184 0.54 -11.96 -10.05
C LEU A 184 -0.87 -12.08 -10.63
N VAL A 185 -1.38 -13.28 -10.90
CA VAL A 185 -2.75 -13.49 -11.37
C VAL A 185 -3.77 -13.04 -10.32
N ILE A 186 -3.57 -13.42 -9.04
CA ILE A 186 -4.43 -12.96 -7.94
C ILE A 186 -4.39 -11.44 -7.86
N MET A 187 -3.21 -10.84 -7.91
CA MET A 187 -3.04 -9.39 -7.86
C MET A 187 -3.74 -8.71 -9.05
N ALA A 188 -3.56 -9.20 -10.28
CA ALA A 188 -4.20 -8.67 -11.48
C ALA A 188 -5.73 -8.72 -11.40
N VAL A 189 -6.32 -9.76 -10.83
CA VAL A 189 -7.79 -9.88 -10.74
C VAL A 189 -8.35 -9.09 -9.55
N PHE A 190 -7.82 -9.34 -8.35
CA PHE A 190 -8.42 -8.86 -7.10
C PHE A 190 -8.16 -7.37 -6.83
N THR A 191 -7.11 -6.79 -7.41
CA THR A 191 -6.94 -5.32 -7.38
C THR A 191 -8.05 -4.61 -8.14
N TYR A 192 -8.42 -5.08 -9.34
CA TYR A 192 -9.51 -4.47 -10.11
C TYR A 192 -10.89 -4.74 -9.52
N ILE A 193 -11.10 -5.90 -8.89
CA ILE A 193 -12.31 -6.12 -8.07
C ILE A 193 -12.36 -5.08 -6.94
N THR A 194 -11.25 -4.82 -6.26
CA THR A 194 -11.16 -3.81 -5.19
C THR A 194 -11.41 -2.40 -5.73
N VAL A 195 -10.91 -2.06 -6.92
CA VAL A 195 -11.20 -0.80 -7.60
C VAL A 195 -12.71 -0.65 -7.83
N GLY A 196 -13.37 -1.68 -8.36
CA GLY A 196 -14.82 -1.68 -8.57
C GLY A 196 -15.61 -1.50 -7.26
N GLN A 197 -15.20 -2.20 -6.20
CA GLN A 197 -15.79 -2.05 -4.86
C GLN A 197 -15.68 -0.61 -4.34
N ARG A 198 -14.53 0.03 -4.53
CA ARG A 198 -14.30 1.42 -4.12
C ARG A 198 -15.13 2.40 -4.95
N MET A 199 -15.16 2.23 -6.27
CA MET A 199 -15.96 3.08 -7.16
C MET A 199 -17.45 3.00 -6.81
N TYR A 200 -17.97 1.79 -6.60
CA TYR A 200 -19.36 1.59 -6.18
C TYR A 200 -19.65 2.25 -4.82
N HIS A 201 -18.76 2.07 -3.84
CA HIS A 201 -18.93 2.67 -2.52
C HIS A 201 -18.89 4.21 -2.53
N VAL A 202 -18.05 4.80 -3.38
CA VAL A 202 -17.97 6.25 -3.58
C VAL A 202 -19.23 6.76 -4.29
N TRP A 203 -19.72 6.06 -5.31
CA TRP A 203 -20.97 6.39 -5.99
C TRP A 203 -22.17 6.36 -5.02
N GLN A 204 -22.23 5.37 -4.13
CA GLN A 204 -23.28 5.33 -3.09
C GLN A 204 -23.21 6.53 -2.13
N GLN A 205 -22.01 7.01 -1.79
CA GLN A 205 -21.84 8.20 -0.95
C GLN A 205 -22.26 9.47 -1.69
N SER A 206 -21.94 9.62 -2.98
CA SER A 206 -22.32 10.80 -3.75
C SER A 206 -23.84 10.92 -3.89
N VAL A 207 -24.53 9.81 -4.20
CA VAL A 207 -26.00 9.82 -4.33
C VAL A 207 -26.68 10.13 -2.99
N ARG A 208 -26.21 9.55 -1.89
CA ARG A 208 -26.78 9.81 -0.55
C ARG A 208 -26.44 11.20 0.00
N GLY A 209 -25.35 11.80 -0.46
CA GLY A 209 -24.93 13.14 -0.05
C GLY A 209 -25.72 14.26 -0.71
N ASP A 210 -26.35 14.00 -1.87
CA ASP A 210 -27.23 14.94 -2.56
C ASP A 210 -28.65 14.98 -1.94
N ASP A 211 -29.01 13.98 -1.11
CA ASP A 211 -30.32 13.87 -0.44
C ASP A 211 -30.35 14.46 1.00
N ALA A 212 -29.26 15.09 1.47
CA ALA A 212 -29.10 15.62 2.83
C ALA A 212 -28.82 17.13 2.88
#